data_AF-K4B1J2-F1
#
_entry.id   AF-K4B1J2-F1
#
_cell.length_a   1.000
_cell.length_b   1.000
_cell.length_c   1.000
_cell.angle_alpha   90.00
_cell.angle_beta   90.00
_cell.angle_gamma   90.00
#
_symmetry.space_group_name_H-M   'P 1'
#
loop_
_entity.id
_entity.type
_entity.pdbx_description
1 polymer ?
#
loop_
_entity_poly.entity_id
_entity_poly.type
_entity_poly.pdbx_seq_one_letter_code
_entity_poly.pdbx_strand_id
1 'polypeptide(L)' 'MDESKKPPVGQGLNKTAEITLLNVRCMNNSNEKEYIDGPMVNKYRDHKPLMKQ' A
#
# COMPACT_ATOMS: atom_id res chain seq x y z
N MET A 1 6.69 13.07 7.48
CA MET A 1 6.88 12.62 8.88
C MET A 1 8.29 12.96 9.30
N ASP A 2 8.50 13.28 10.57
CA ASP A 2 9.82 13.57 11.13
C ASP A 2 10.56 12.27 11.44
N GLU A 3 11.61 11.97 10.66
CA GLU A 3 12.37 10.72 10.82
C GLU A 3 13.18 10.68 12.10
N SER A 4 13.52 11.84 12.69
CA SER A 4 14.29 11.92 13.94
C SER A 4 13.52 11.38 15.15
N LYS A 5 12.20 11.21 15.02
CA LYS A 5 11.30 10.68 16.06
C LYS A 5 10.96 9.20 15.86
N LYS A 6 11.46 8.55 14.80
CA LYS A 6 11.19 7.13 14.55
C LYS A 6 11.97 6.29 15.57
N PRO A 7 11.33 5.39 16.34
CA PRO A 7 12.04 4.51 17.25
C PRO A 7 12.90 3.49 16.47
N PRO A 8 13.95 2.91 17.10
CA PRO A 8 14.74 1.83 16.51
C PRO A 8 13.88 0.67 16.01
N VAL A 9 14.41 -0.10 15.06
CA VAL A 9 13.72 -1.30 14.52
C VAL A 9 13.41 -2.27 15.66
N GLY A 10 12.18 -2.79 15.69
CA GLY A 10 11.65 -3.68 16.72
C GLY A 10 11.07 -2.97 17.95
N GLN A 11 11.21 -1.63 18.05
CA GLN A 11 10.72 -0.86 19.20
C GLN A 11 9.51 0.01 18.83
N GLY A 12 8.64 0.25 19.82
CA GLY A 12 7.44 1.07 19.64
C GLY A 12 6.55 0.54 18.50
N LEU A 13 6.18 1.43 17.57
CA LEU A 13 5.42 1.10 16.36
C LEU A 13 6.31 0.71 15.17
N ASN A 14 7.65 0.83 15.27
CA ASN A 14 8.57 0.39 14.23
C ASN A 14 8.87 -1.11 14.37
N LYS A 15 7.81 -1.91 14.33
CA LYS A 15 7.83 -3.37 14.45
C LYS A 15 6.93 -3.99 13.39
N THR A 16 7.05 -5.30 13.19
CA THR A 16 6.22 -6.04 12.24
C THR A 16 4.75 -5.83 12.54
N ALA A 17 3.98 -5.49 11.52
CA ALA A 17 2.54 -5.35 11.57
C ALA A 17 1.95 -5.77 10.23
N GLU A 18 0.76 -6.36 10.30
CA GLU A 18 -0.12 -6.47 9.15
C GLU A 18 -0.96 -5.20 9.07
N ILE A 19 -1.06 -4.63 7.87
CA ILE A 19 -1.87 -3.45 7.62
C ILE A 19 -2.93 -3.77 6.58
N THR A 20 -4.12 -3.25 6.78
CA THR A 20 -5.19 -3.25 5.79
C THR A 20 -5.40 -1.82 5.31
N LEU A 21 -5.28 -1.59 4.01
CA LEU A 21 -5.58 -0.31 3.39
C LEU A 21 -7.00 -0.38 2.81
N LEU A 22 -7.87 0.53 3.26
CA LEU A 22 -9.24 0.66 2.75
C LEU A 22 -9.27 1.64 1.58
N ASN A 23 -10.24 1.46 0.68
CA ASN A 23 -10.48 2.35 -0.45
C ASN A 23 -9.29 2.49 -1.41
N VAL A 24 -8.48 1.44 -1.57
CA VAL A 24 -7.44 1.38 -2.61
C VAL A 24 -8.13 1.25 -3.97
N ARG A 25 -8.03 2.30 -4.80
CA ARG A 25 -8.70 2.39 -6.10
C ARG A 25 -7.69 2.66 -7.21
N CYS A 26 -7.96 2.12 -8.40
CA CYS A 26 -7.18 2.46 -9.60
C CYS A 26 -7.80 3.69 -10.25
N MET A 27 -7.12 4.83 -10.18
CA MET A 27 -7.59 6.09 -10.77
C MET A 27 -6.69 6.55 -11.92
N ASN A 28 -7.30 7.15 -12.94
CA ASN A 28 -6.58 7.91 -13.95
C ASN A 28 -6.43 9.36 -13.48
N ASN A 29 -5.20 9.81 -13.25
CA ASN A 29 -4.94 11.16 -12.75
C ASN A 29 -5.33 12.27 -13.72
N SER A 30 -5.42 12.00 -15.03
CA SER A 30 -5.71 13.03 -16.04
C SER A 30 -7.20 13.33 -16.19
N ASN A 31 -8.08 12.38 -15.87
CA ASN A 31 -9.54 12.54 -16.05
C ASN A 31 -10.36 12.06 -14.84
N GLU A 32 -9.70 11.80 -13.71
CA GLU A 32 -10.29 11.34 -12.44
C GLU A 32 -11.16 10.06 -12.58
N LYS A 33 -11.03 9.32 -13.67
CA LYS A 33 -11.81 8.11 -13.91
C LYS A 33 -11.32 6.98 -13.03
N GLU A 34 -12.24 6.35 -12.32
CA GLU A 34 -12.01 5.11 -11.59
C GLU A 34 -12.11 3.88 -12.52
N TYR A 35 -11.17 2.94 -12.35
CA TYR A 35 -11.22 1.62 -12.95
C TYR A 35 -11.51 0.58 -11.86
N ILE A 36 -12.61 -0.16 -12.04
CA ILE A 36 -13.04 -1.21 -11.11
C ILE A 36 -12.68 -2.63 -11.61
N ASP A 37 -12.32 -2.78 -12.89
CA ASP A 37 -11.91 -4.05 -13.50
C ASP A 37 -10.99 -3.84 -14.72
N GLY A 38 -10.52 -4.94 -15.31
CA GLY A 38 -9.73 -4.99 -16.53
C GLY A 38 -8.21 -4.93 -16.31
N PRO A 39 -7.40 -4.80 -17.38
CA PRO A 39 -5.94 -4.87 -17.30
C PRO A 39 -5.31 -3.86 -16.33
N MET A 40 -5.95 -2.71 -16.16
CA MET A 40 -5.50 -1.65 -15.24
C MET A 40 -5.61 -2.04 -13.77
N VAL A 41 -6.58 -2.89 -13.42
CA VAL A 41 -6.83 -3.36 -12.04
C VAL A 41 -6.14 -4.70 -11.80
N ASN A 42 -6.20 -5.62 -12.77
CA ASN A 42 -5.69 -6.99 -12.61
C ASN A 42 -4.19 -7.04 -12.29
N LYS A 43 -3.39 -6.14 -12.87
CA LYS A 43 -1.96 -6.00 -12.56
C LYS A 43 -1.64 -5.68 -11.09
N TYR A 44 -2.63 -5.30 -10.27
CA TYR A 44 -2.44 -5.03 -8.85
C TYR A 44 -3.12 -6.06 -7.94
N ARG A 45 -4.08 -6.83 -8.47
CA ARG A 45 -4.79 -7.91 -7.74
C ARG A 45 -3.93 -9.16 -7.59
N ASP A 46 -3.13 -9.47 -8.61
CA ASP A 46 -2.34 -10.72 -8.65
C ASP A 46 -1.01 -10.61 -7.88
N HIS A 47 -0.70 -9.43 -7.33
CA HIS A 47 0.48 -9.26 -6.49
C HIS A 47 0.22 -9.81 -5.09
N LYS A 48 0.64 -11.08 -4.90
CA LYS A 48 0.87 -11.64 -3.57
C LYS A 48 1.82 -10.69 -2.81
N PRO A 49 1.53 -10.29 -1.55
CA PRO A 49 2.42 -9.41 -0.82
C PRO A 49 3.79 -10.08 -0.71
N LEU A 50 4.81 -9.44 -1.30
CA LEU A 50 6.21 -9.74 -1.05
C LEU A 50 6.53 -9.26 0.37
N MET A 51 6.07 -10.00 1.38
CA MET A 51 6.68 -9.97 2.70
C MET A 51 8.07 -10.61 2.55
N LYS A 52 9.02 -9.86 2.01
CA LYS A 52 10.44 -10.21 2.14
C LYS A 52 10.88 -9.70 3.51
N GLN A 53 11.24 -10.68 4.32
CA GLN A 53 11.80 -10.60 5.66
C GLN A 53 13.13 -9.84 5.66
#